data_AF-H8IW56-F1
#
_entry.id   AF-H8IW56-F1
#
_cell.length_a   1.000
_cell.length_b   1.000
_cell.length_c   1.000
_cell.angle_alpha   90.00
_cell.angle_beta   90.00
_cell.angle_gamma   90.00
#
_symmetry.space_group_name_H-M   'P 1'
#
loop_
_entity.id
_entity.type
_entity.pdbx_description
1 polymer ?
#
loop_
_entity_poly.entity_id
_entity_poly.type
_entity_poly.pdbx_seq_one_letter_code
_entity_poly.pdbx_strand_id
1 'polypeptide(L)'
;MVATPVATATTKLDLSNDPTIKGKAGAVAWYRDVMGLSSVGMGLVTKATNDRTLPSYKISGAIWYSTVDLYNFVQRMRRSA
;
A
#
# COMPACT_ATOMS: atom_id res chain seq x y z
N MET A 1 -12.51 21.28 17.36
CA MET A 1 -11.15 21.21 16.78
C MET A 1 -10.82 19.74 16.53
N VAL A 2 -11.08 19.26 15.31
CA VAL A 2 -10.85 17.87 14.93
C VAL A 2 -9.41 17.78 14.45
N ALA A 3 -8.58 17.02 15.16
CA ALA A 3 -7.20 16.77 14.79
C ALA A 3 -7.16 15.95 13.50
N THR A 4 -6.80 16.57 12.39
CA THR A 4 -6.36 15.90 11.17
C THR A 4 -5.12 15.08 11.53
N PRO A 5 -5.06 13.76 11.29
CA PRO A 5 -3.81 13.05 11.43
C PRO A 5 -2.85 13.61 10.36
N VAL A 6 -1.85 14.36 10.82
CA VAL A 6 -0.71 14.80 10.03
C VAL A 6 -0.08 13.56 9.42
N ALA A 7 -0.21 13.41 8.11
CA ALA A 7 0.55 12.45 7.35
C ALA A 7 2.01 12.87 7.46
N THR A 8 2.71 12.29 8.44
CA THR A 8 4.15 12.39 8.58
C THR A 8 4.74 11.85 7.28
N ALA A 9 5.23 12.75 6.44
CA ALA A 9 6.03 12.39 5.28
C ALA A 9 7.34 11.80 5.82
N THR A 10 7.35 10.49 6.06
CA THR A 10 8.51 9.80 6.62
C THR A 10 9.59 9.75 5.55
N THR A 11 10.64 10.57 5.71
CA THR A 11 11.81 10.70 4.83
C THR A 11 12.75 9.48 4.87
N LYS A 12 12.21 8.32 5.21
CA LYS A 12 12.83 7.00 5.21
C LYS A 12 11.66 6.03 5.10
N LEU A 13 11.65 5.16 4.09
CA LEU A 13 10.56 4.19 3.92
C LEU A 13 10.42 3.36 5.22
N ASP A 14 9.44 3.71 6.04
CA ASP A 14 9.16 3.01 7.30
C ASP A 14 8.29 1.80 6.96
N LEU A 15 8.99 0.74 6.58
CA LEU A 15 8.37 -0.51 6.18
C LEU A 15 8.09 -1.32 7.45
N SER A 16 6.80 -1.43 7.79
CA SER A 16 6.33 -2.30 8.86
C SER A 16 5.59 -3.51 8.28
N ASN A 17 5.72 -4.64 8.98
CA ASN A 17 4.94 -5.84 8.72
C ASN A 17 3.51 -5.71 9.25
N ASP A 18 3.23 -4.71 10.08
CA ASP A 18 1.89 -4.46 10.57
C ASP A 18 0.97 -3.97 9.44
N PRO A 19 -0.24 -4.54 9.31
CA PRO A 19 -1.20 -4.15 8.29
C PRO A 19 -1.86 -2.83 8.65
N THR A 20 -1.18 -1.72 8.35
CA THR A 20 -1.59 -0.35 8.69
C THR A 20 -2.37 0.34 7.57
N ILE A 21 -2.26 -0.14 6.33
CA ILE A 21 -2.86 0.50 5.17
C ILE A 21 -4.24 -0.09 4.90
N LYS A 22 -5.28 0.73 5.11
CA LYS A 22 -6.67 0.30 4.95
C LYS A 22 -7.13 0.39 3.50
N GLY A 23 -7.52 -0.76 2.95
CA GLY A 23 -8.21 -0.88 1.68
C GLY A 23 -7.36 -0.54 0.46
N LYS A 24 -7.92 -0.82 -0.72
CA LYS A 24 -7.24 -0.64 -2.01
C LYS A 24 -6.94 0.83 -2.30
N ALA A 25 -7.84 1.73 -1.90
CA ALA A 25 -7.64 3.17 -2.02
C ALA A 25 -6.45 3.65 -1.17
N GLY A 26 -6.33 3.16 0.07
CA GLY A 26 -5.20 3.47 0.94
C GLY A 26 -3.87 2.96 0.38
N ALA A 27 -3.87 1.76 -0.20
CA ALA A 27 -2.69 1.23 -0.89
C ALA A 27 -2.24 2.12 -2.06
N VAL A 28 -3.18 2.57 -2.91
CA VAL A 28 -2.87 3.49 -4.02
C VAL A 28 -2.35 4.84 -3.52
N ALA A 29 -2.96 5.40 -2.48
CA ALA A 29 -2.48 6.64 -1.86
C ALA A 29 -1.05 6.47 -1.34
N TRP A 30 -0.77 5.39 -0.59
CA TRP A 30 0.56 5.09 -0.09
C TRP A 30 1.60 4.98 -1.20
N TYR A 31 1.28 4.32 -2.32
CA TYR A 31 2.20 4.25 -3.46
C TYR A 31 2.53 5.62 -4.05
N ARG A 32 1.57 6.53 -4.09
CA ARG A 32 1.74 7.89 -4.62
C ARG A 32 2.51 8.77 -3.65
N ASP A 33 2.10 8.79 -2.39
CA ASP A 33 2.63 9.69 -1.37
C ASP A 33 4.02 9.24 -0.87
N VAL A 34 4.25 7.94 -0.72
CA VAL A 34 5.50 7.39 -0.14
C VAL A 34 6.51 6.98 -1.20
N MET A 35 6.06 6.35 -2.30
CA MET A 35 6.97 5.90 -3.36
C MET A 35 7.00 6.81 -4.59
N GLY A 36 6.16 7.84 -4.66
CA GLY A 36 6.08 8.73 -5.83
C GLY A 36 5.55 8.02 -7.09
N LEU A 37 4.88 6.87 -6.95
CA LEU A 37 4.44 6.05 -8.07
C LEU A 37 3.02 6.41 -8.50
N SER A 38 2.90 7.52 -9.24
CA SER A 38 1.63 7.98 -9.82
C SER A 38 1.00 7.00 -10.81
N SER A 39 1.82 6.13 -11.43
CA SER A 39 1.38 5.11 -12.39
C SER A 39 0.68 3.91 -11.74
N VAL A 40 0.79 3.74 -10.41
CA VAL A 40 0.08 2.66 -9.71
C VAL A 40 -1.38 3.08 -9.53
N GLY A 41 -2.25 2.47 -10.34
CA GLY A 41 -3.69 2.68 -10.31
C GLY A 41 -4.46 1.66 -9.47
N MET A 42 -5.71 2.01 -9.13
CA MET A 42 -6.64 1.14 -8.39
C MET A 42 -6.85 -0.23 -9.09
N GLY A 43 -6.85 -0.26 -10.42
CA GLY A 43 -7.00 -1.49 -11.19
C GLY A 43 -5.85 -2.47 -10.95
N LEU A 44 -4.62 -1.97 -10.84
CA LEU A 44 -3.44 -2.79 -10.59
C LEU A 44 -3.46 -3.36 -9.18
N VAL A 45 -3.77 -2.55 -8.16
CA VAL A 45 -3.92 -3.03 -6.77
C VAL A 45 -5.08 -4.03 -6.66
N THR A 46 -6.20 -3.76 -7.34
CA THR A 46 -7.35 -4.67 -7.37
C THR A 46 -6.99 -6.01 -7.98
N LYS A 47 -6.35 -6.00 -9.15
CA LYS A 47 -5.88 -7.20 -9.84
C LYS A 47 -4.90 -7.96 -8.95
N ALA A 48 -3.89 -7.28 -8.41
CA ALA A 48 -2.88 -7.92 -7.56
C ALA A 48 -3.47 -8.56 -6.29
N THR A 49 -4.48 -7.91 -5.70
CA THR A 49 -5.23 -8.46 -4.56
C THR A 49 -6.03 -9.71 -4.96
N ASN A 50 -6.73 -9.68 -6.10
CA ASN A 50 -7.51 -10.83 -6.59
C ASN A 50 -6.61 -12.00 -7.00
N ASP A 51 -5.50 -11.73 -7.69
CA ASP A 51 -4.50 -12.71 -8.12
C ASP A 51 -3.66 -13.25 -6.94
N ARG A 52 -3.88 -12.75 -5.71
CA ARG A 52 -3.11 -13.09 -4.50
C ARG A 52 -1.61 -12.86 -4.63
N THR A 53 -1.20 -11.99 -5.56
CA THR A 53 0.19 -11.57 -5.73
C THR A 53 0.57 -10.46 -4.76
N LEU A 54 -0.43 -9.71 -4.29
CA LEU A 54 -0.30 -8.75 -3.19
C LEU A 54 -0.94 -9.34 -1.93
N PRO A 55 -0.15 -9.68 -0.89
CA PRO A 55 -0.67 -10.13 0.39
C PRO A 55 -1.63 -9.10 1.00
N SER A 56 -2.75 -9.59 1.52
CA SER A 56 -3.78 -8.74 2.10
C SER A 56 -4.41 -9.41 3.32
N TYR A 57 -4.67 -8.64 4.37
CA TYR A 57 -5.16 -9.11 5.66
C TYR A 57 -6.60 -8.65 5.86
N LYS A 58 -7.50 -9.58 6.16
CA LYS A 58 -8.89 -9.23 6.47
C LYS A 58 -9.02 -8.99 7.98
N ILE A 59 -9.14 -7.74 8.38
CA ILE A 59 -9.28 -7.33 9.79
C ILE A 59 -10.59 -6.57 9.93
N SER A 60 -11.48 -7.09 10.79
CA SER A 60 -12.81 -6.52 11.05
C SER A 60 -13.62 -6.24 9.79
N GLY A 61 -13.59 -7.18 8.82
CA GLY A 61 -14.36 -7.08 7.58
C GLY A 61 -13.76 -6.18 6.49
N ALA A 62 -12.70 -5.41 6.80
CA ALA A 62 -11.96 -4.62 5.84
C ALA A 62 -10.68 -5.32 5.40
N ILE A 63 -10.22 -5.00 4.18
CA ILE A 63 -8.92 -5.44 3.67
C ILE A 63 -7.87 -4.44 4.15
N TRP A 64 -6.77 -4.95 4.67
CA TRP A 64 -5.62 -4.20 5.12
C TRP A 64 -4.36 -4.73 4.45
N TYR A 65 -3.37 -3.85 4.30
CA TYR A 65 -2.09 -4.16 3.67
C TYR A 65 -0.96 -3.66 4.57
N SER A 66 0.13 -4.43 4.61
CA SER A 66 1.36 -4.01 5.27
C SER A 66 2.21 -3.20 4.29
N THR A 67 2.95 -2.20 4.78
CA THR A 67 3.79 -1.37 3.91
C THR A 67 4.94 -2.17 3.30
N VAL A 68 5.45 -3.19 4.02
CA VAL A 68 6.42 -4.17 3.50
C VAL A 68 5.87 -4.92 2.29
N ASP A 69 4.64 -5.41 2.35
CA ASP A 69 4.03 -6.17 1.24
C ASP A 69 3.80 -5.29 0.02
N LEU A 70 3.30 -4.07 0.24
CA LEU A 70 3.13 -3.09 -0.83
C LEU A 70 4.47 -2.77 -1.50
N TYR A 71 5.54 -2.57 -0.71
CA TYR A 71 6.88 -2.34 -1.22
C TYR A 71 7.41 -3.55 -2.01
N ASN A 72 7.34 -4.74 -1.44
CA ASN A 72 7.83 -5.98 -2.05
C ASN A 72 7.15 -6.27 -3.38
N PHE A 73 5.84 -6.04 -3.46
CA PHE A 73 5.08 -6.20 -4.70
C PHE A 73 5.61 -5.29 -5.81
N VAL A 74 5.82 -4.00 -5.52
CA VAL A 74 6.38 -3.06 -6.51
C VAL A 74 7.82 -3.41 -6.86
N GLN A 75 8.65 -3.80 -5.88
CA GLN A 75 10.03 -4.21 -6.15
C GLN A 75 10.08 -5.43 -7.09
N ARG A 76 9.20 -6.41 -6.90
CA ARG A 76 9.05 -7.54 -7.83
C ARG A 76 8.65 -7.08 -9.23
N MET A 77 7.68 -6.15 -9.32
CA MET A 77 7.24 -5.59 -10.60
C MET A 77 8.36 -4.86 -11.33
N ARG A 78 9.18 -4.08 -10.63
CA ARG A 78 10.35 -3.37 -11.20
C ARG A 78 11.47 -4.31 -11.65
N ARG A 79 11.59 -5.50 -11.05
CA ARG A 79 12.60 -6.50 -11.43
C ARG A 79 12.21 -7.31 -12.67
N SER A 80 10.92 -7.39 -12.99
CA SER A 80 10.42 -8.11 -14.17
C SER A 80 10.28 -7.23 -15.42
N ALA A 81 10.63 -5.94 -15.34
CA ALA A 81 10.58 -4.99 -16.45
C ALA A 81 11.96 -4.77 -17.09
#